data_AF-A0A291QZQ5-F1
#
_entry.id   AF-A0A291QZQ5-F1
#
_cell.length_a   1.000
_cell.length_b   1.000
_cell.length_c   1.000
_cell.angle_alpha   90.00
_cell.angle_beta   90.00
_cell.angle_gamma   90.00
#
_symmetry.space_group_name_H-M   'P 1'
#
loop_
_entity.id
_entity.type
_entity.pdbx_description
1 polymer ?
#
loop_
_entity_poly.entity_id
_entity_poly.type
_entity_poly.pdbx_seq_one_letter_code
_entity_poly.pdbx_strand_id
1 'polypeptide(L)'
;MRKHCLLIIGMIFMCRLVNAQEIIKSQPLEMQDSIVYQTKFAYLSIDKRDLDEYLVNLDTLLKNHDYDPKLFQNIQFAQLTKEDVKQHYETTMEIWNSVKENPLNFRYNEIALFWMENEKILLPYINEVLSRFLSEGKVRVFEKFPKKIVAPYIQVVIEVVNNKPYRVFKLKDGKDILRETDIYLEHFMNI
;
A
#
# COMPACT_ATOMS: atom_id res chain seq x y z
N MET A 1 24.02 -31.42 -42.40
CA MET A 1 23.82 -31.44 -40.92
C MET A 1 24.17 -30.09 -40.26
N ARG A 2 23.51 -28.96 -40.60
CA ARG A 2 23.87 -27.65 -39.98
C ARG A 2 22.76 -26.59 -39.93
N LYS A 3 21.49 -26.96 -40.05
CA LYS A 3 20.36 -25.99 -40.06
C LYS A 3 19.22 -26.30 -39.10
N HIS A 4 19.35 -27.30 -38.22
CA HIS A 4 18.26 -27.70 -37.30
C HIS A 4 18.59 -27.49 -35.81
N CYS A 5 19.83 -27.08 -35.46
CA CYS A 5 20.19 -26.77 -34.07
C CYS A 5 19.86 -25.34 -33.64
N LEU A 6 19.60 -24.40 -34.57
CA LEU A 6 19.38 -22.99 -34.22
C LEU A 6 17.94 -22.64 -33.83
N LEU A 7 16.96 -23.50 -34.14
CA LEU A 7 15.55 -23.25 -33.80
C LEU A 7 15.17 -23.70 -32.38
N ILE A 8 15.95 -24.56 -31.74
CA ILE A 8 15.63 -25.09 -30.40
C ILE A 8 16.16 -24.17 -29.28
N ILE A 9 17.19 -23.35 -29.55
CA ILE A 9 17.75 -22.42 -28.55
C ILE A 9 16.88 -21.15 -28.40
N GLY A 10 16.13 -20.76 -29.43
CA GLY A 10 15.20 -19.63 -29.38
C GLY A 10 13.91 -19.91 -28.59
N MET A 11 13.52 -21.18 -28.43
CA MET A 11 12.26 -21.56 -27.79
C MET A 11 12.38 -21.74 -26.27
N ILE A 12 13.61 -21.82 -25.74
CA ILE A 12 13.87 -21.95 -24.29
C ILE A 12 13.90 -20.58 -23.59
N PHE A 13 14.04 -19.48 -24.33
CA PHE A 13 14.09 -18.13 -23.76
C PHE A 13 12.72 -17.49 -23.50
N MET A 14 11.63 -18.06 -24.02
CA MET A 14 10.26 -17.54 -23.81
C MET A 14 9.55 -18.11 -22.57
N CYS A 15 10.13 -19.08 -21.86
CA CYS A 15 9.48 -19.73 -20.71
C CYS A 15 9.91 -19.20 -19.33
N ARG A 16 10.54 -18.02 -19.25
CA ARG A 16 10.88 -17.39 -17.96
C ARG A 16 10.27 -16.01 -17.76
N LEU A 17 8.96 -15.90 -17.98
CA LEU A 17 8.13 -15.04 -17.12
C LEU A 17 7.65 -15.91 -15.95
N VAL A 18 8.61 -16.40 -15.17
CA VAL A 18 8.32 -16.91 -13.84
C VAL A 18 7.88 -15.69 -13.06
N ASN A 19 6.58 -15.58 -12.75
CA ASN A 19 6.10 -14.68 -11.72
C ASN A 19 6.95 -14.96 -10.48
N ALA A 20 7.92 -14.09 -10.19
CA ALA A 20 8.69 -14.15 -8.97
C ALA A 20 7.71 -13.91 -7.83
N GLN A 21 7.16 -15.00 -7.28
CA GLN A 21 6.22 -14.95 -6.19
C GLN A 21 7.02 -14.78 -4.92
N GLU A 22 7.16 -13.54 -4.48
CA GLU A 22 7.75 -13.23 -3.17
C GLU A 22 6.75 -13.64 -2.08
N ILE A 23 7.26 -14.38 -1.09
CA ILE A 23 6.47 -14.83 0.07
C ILE A 23 6.94 -14.05 1.30
N ILE A 24 6.05 -13.23 1.85
CA ILE A 24 6.30 -12.46 3.06
C ILE A 24 5.70 -13.21 4.25
N LYS A 25 6.52 -13.47 5.27
CA LYS A 25 6.11 -14.16 6.51
C LYS A 25 5.60 -13.12 7.51
N SER A 26 4.32 -13.17 7.87
CA SER A 26 3.74 -12.34 8.93
C SER A 26 4.14 -12.86 10.31
N GLN A 27 4.59 -11.99 11.22
CA GLN A 27 4.93 -12.35 12.60
C GLN A 27 3.73 -12.16 13.56
N PRO A 28 3.56 -13.04 14.57
CA PRO A 28 2.62 -12.83 15.66
C PRO A 28 3.23 -11.93 16.76
N LEU A 29 2.56 -10.83 17.12
CA LEU A 29 2.91 -9.95 18.24
C LEU A 29 1.60 -9.38 18.82
N GLU A 30 1.59 -9.04 20.11
CA GLU A 30 0.44 -8.40 20.76
C GLU A 30 0.10 -7.06 20.06
N MET A 31 -1.19 -6.76 19.94
CA MET A 31 -1.74 -5.61 19.21
C MET A 31 -1.67 -4.29 19.99
N GLN A 32 -0.62 -4.08 20.81
CA GLN A 32 -0.44 -2.78 21.46
C GLN A 32 -0.02 -1.74 20.40
N ASP A 33 -0.64 -0.56 20.45
CA ASP A 33 -0.35 0.64 19.66
C ASP A 33 -0.34 0.47 18.13
N SER A 34 -1.39 -0.19 17.62
CA SER A 34 -1.54 -0.43 16.17
C SER A 34 -2.71 0.33 15.54
N ILE A 35 -2.54 0.67 14.27
CA ILE A 35 -3.62 1.06 13.36
C ILE A 35 -4.18 -0.22 12.74
N VAL A 36 -5.51 -0.36 12.75
CA VAL A 36 -6.21 -1.46 12.08
C VAL A 36 -6.77 -0.97 10.76
N TYR A 37 -6.31 -1.53 9.65
CA TYR A 37 -6.80 -1.24 8.32
C TYR A 37 -7.52 -2.46 7.74
N GLN A 38 -8.80 -2.31 7.39
CA GLN A 38 -9.64 -3.42 6.99
C GLN A 38 -9.84 -3.46 5.48
N THR A 39 -9.41 -4.55 4.85
CA THR A 39 -9.68 -4.83 3.44
C THR A 39 -10.92 -5.72 3.31
N LYS A 40 -11.27 -6.13 2.09
CA LYS A 40 -12.39 -7.06 1.87
C LYS A 40 -12.15 -8.42 2.56
N PHE A 41 -10.91 -8.90 2.55
CA PHE A 41 -10.57 -10.26 2.97
C PHE A 41 -9.60 -10.36 4.16
N ALA A 42 -8.98 -9.26 4.57
CA ALA A 42 -8.01 -9.23 5.66
C ALA A 42 -8.17 -8.04 6.60
N TYR A 43 -7.69 -8.20 7.83
CA TYR A 43 -7.30 -7.12 8.72
C TYR A 43 -5.80 -6.94 8.63
N LEU A 44 -5.37 -5.68 8.49
CA LEU A 44 -3.98 -5.27 8.48
C LEU A 44 -3.71 -4.51 9.78
N SER A 45 -2.69 -4.92 10.52
CA SER A 45 -2.23 -4.22 11.71
C SER A 45 -0.88 -3.58 11.38
N ILE A 46 -0.86 -2.25 11.47
CA ILE A 46 0.29 -1.39 11.19
C ILE A 46 0.74 -0.80 12.52
N ASP A 47 2.03 -0.85 12.83
CA ASP A 47 2.57 -0.19 14.02
C ASP A 47 2.47 1.34 13.84
N LYS A 48 1.95 2.05 14.85
CA LYS A 48 1.87 3.52 14.80
C LYS A 48 3.24 4.17 14.66
N ARG A 49 4.30 3.53 15.16
CA ARG A 49 5.69 4.03 15.04
C ARG A 49 6.15 4.06 13.59
N ASP A 50 5.75 3.09 12.77
CA ASP A 50 6.09 3.07 11.35
C ASP A 50 5.42 4.24 10.61
N LEU A 51 4.16 4.55 10.95
CA LEU A 51 3.47 5.72 10.39
C LEU A 51 4.09 7.03 10.88
N ASP A 52 4.42 7.12 12.18
CA ASP A 52 5.09 8.29 12.78
C ASP A 52 6.42 8.60 12.08
N GLU A 53 7.26 7.59 11.90
CA GLU A 53 8.54 7.71 11.21
C GLU A 53 8.36 8.18 9.77
N TYR A 54 7.36 7.62 9.06
CA TYR A 54 7.03 8.08 7.72
C TYR A 54 6.61 9.56 7.71
N LEU A 55 5.70 9.97 8.60
CA LEU A 55 5.20 11.34 8.65
C LEU A 55 6.31 12.33 8.98
N VAL A 56 7.19 12.03 9.94
CA VAL A 56 8.34 12.88 10.28
C VAL A 56 9.32 13.04 9.12
N ASN A 57 9.61 11.95 8.41
CA ASN A 57 10.46 12.00 7.21
C ASN A 57 9.79 12.81 6.09
N LEU A 58 8.48 12.65 5.93
CA LEU A 58 7.68 13.38 4.95
C LEU A 58 7.69 14.89 5.24
N ASP A 59 7.65 15.34 6.50
CA ASP A 59 7.74 16.77 6.86
C ASP A 59 8.99 17.42 6.26
N THR A 60 10.12 16.75 6.43
CA THR A 60 11.42 17.22 5.93
C THR A 60 11.43 17.24 4.40
N LEU A 61 10.91 16.20 3.76
CA LEU A 61 10.82 16.11 2.30
C LEU A 61 9.91 17.21 1.73
N LEU A 62 8.71 17.40 2.28
CA LEU A 62 7.76 18.39 1.82
C LEU A 62 8.33 19.80 1.91
N LYS A 63 8.96 20.16 3.02
CA LYS A 63 9.62 21.47 3.19
C LYS A 63 10.73 21.70 2.17
N ASN A 64 11.55 20.69 1.91
CA ASN A 64 12.67 20.78 0.96
C ASN A 64 12.21 20.88 -0.51
N HIS A 65 11.02 20.37 -0.81
CA HIS A 65 10.44 20.33 -2.16
C HIS A 65 9.27 21.30 -2.35
N ASP A 66 9.11 22.27 -1.45
CA ASP A 66 8.05 23.30 -1.52
C ASP A 66 6.65 22.67 -1.70
N TYR A 67 6.39 21.62 -0.92
CA TYR A 67 5.13 20.90 -0.87
C TYR A 67 4.62 20.39 -2.23
N ASP A 68 5.54 20.02 -3.15
CA ASP A 68 5.17 19.50 -4.47
C ASP A 68 4.29 18.24 -4.36
N PRO A 69 3.05 18.25 -4.89
CA PRO A 69 2.17 17.08 -4.87
C PRO A 69 2.75 15.85 -5.57
N LYS A 70 3.72 16.02 -6.47
CA LYS A 70 4.41 14.92 -7.18
C LYS A 70 5.26 14.04 -6.28
N LEU A 71 5.48 14.43 -5.01
CA LEU A 71 6.12 13.57 -4.03
C LEU A 71 5.27 12.38 -3.61
N PHE A 72 3.95 12.44 -3.84
CA PHE A 72 3.03 11.36 -3.52
C PHE A 72 2.74 10.50 -4.75
N GLN A 73 2.61 9.19 -4.54
CA GLN A 73 2.10 8.26 -5.56
C GLN A 73 0.58 8.15 -5.52
N ASN A 74 -0.03 8.35 -4.36
CA ASN A 74 -1.46 8.28 -4.15
C ASN A 74 -2.16 9.34 -5.00
N ILE A 75 -3.06 8.86 -5.86
CA ILE A 75 -3.73 9.65 -6.87
C ILE A 75 -4.53 10.80 -6.29
N GLN A 76 -4.97 10.67 -5.04
CA GLN A 76 -5.71 11.69 -4.33
C GLN A 76 -4.92 13.02 -4.28
N PHE A 77 -3.59 12.98 -4.20
CA PHE A 77 -2.75 14.19 -4.17
C PHE A 77 -2.49 14.81 -5.56
N ALA A 78 -2.75 14.08 -6.66
CA ALA A 78 -2.29 14.46 -7.99
C ALA A 78 -2.87 15.79 -8.51
N GLN A 79 -4.06 16.17 -8.03
CA GLN A 79 -4.77 17.37 -8.46
C GLN A 79 -4.65 18.56 -7.48
N LEU A 80 -3.89 18.40 -6.39
CA LEU A 80 -3.75 19.43 -5.37
C LEU A 80 -2.73 20.49 -5.78
N THR A 81 -2.93 21.72 -5.27
CA THR A 81 -1.88 22.75 -5.30
C THR A 81 -0.87 22.52 -4.18
N LYS A 82 0.26 23.22 -4.23
CA LYS A 82 1.27 23.17 -3.16
C LYS A 82 0.69 23.68 -1.84
N GLU A 83 -0.13 24.72 -1.91
CA GLU A 83 -0.85 25.29 -0.78
C GLU A 83 -1.82 24.29 -0.17
N ASP A 84 -2.58 23.56 -0.99
CA ASP A 84 -3.49 22.52 -0.52
C ASP A 84 -2.73 21.38 0.17
N VAL A 85 -1.60 20.93 -0.41
CA VAL A 85 -0.75 19.89 0.19
C VAL A 85 -0.20 20.36 1.53
N LYS A 86 0.31 21.59 1.60
CA LYS A 86 0.81 22.18 2.83
C LYS A 86 -0.25 22.20 3.92
N GLN A 87 -1.41 22.78 3.62
CA GLN A 87 -2.50 22.89 4.58
C GLN A 87 -2.97 21.52 5.04
N HIS A 88 -3.20 20.59 4.10
CA HIS A 88 -3.63 19.24 4.41
C HIS A 88 -2.62 18.51 5.31
N TYR A 89 -1.33 18.64 5.01
CA TYR A 89 -0.28 18.01 5.81
C TYR A 89 -0.17 18.61 7.21
N GLU A 90 -0.24 19.93 7.35
CA GLU A 90 -0.23 20.61 8.65
C GLU A 90 -1.42 20.15 9.52
N THR A 91 -2.64 20.14 8.98
CA THR A 91 -3.83 19.63 9.68
C THR A 91 -3.70 18.13 10.02
N THR A 92 -3.10 17.35 9.12
CA THR A 92 -2.84 15.92 9.37
C THR A 92 -1.92 15.72 10.57
N MET A 93 -0.85 16.52 10.67
CA MET A 93 0.10 16.42 11.78
C MET A 93 -0.51 16.84 13.11
N GLU A 94 -1.34 17.88 13.14
CA GLU A 94 -2.10 18.28 14.33
C GLU A 94 -3.00 17.13 14.81
N ILE A 95 -3.77 16.54 13.89
CA ILE A 95 -4.66 15.42 14.19
C ILE A 95 -3.86 14.21 14.64
N TRP A 96 -2.79 13.82 13.93
CA TRP A 96 -1.93 12.70 14.28
C TRP A 96 -1.42 12.80 15.72
N ASN A 97 -0.89 13.96 16.10
CA ASN A 97 -0.39 14.21 17.45
C ASN A 97 -1.50 14.11 18.51
N SER A 98 -2.75 14.49 18.17
CA SER A 98 -3.89 14.39 19.08
C SER A 98 -4.43 12.97 19.28
N VAL A 99 -4.27 12.09 18.26
CA VAL A 99 -4.84 10.73 18.25
C VAL A 99 -3.81 9.62 18.43
N LYS A 100 -2.52 9.95 18.66
CA LYS A 100 -1.41 9.00 18.71
C LYS A 100 -1.62 7.87 19.73
N GLU A 101 -2.27 8.15 20.85
CA GLU A 101 -2.56 7.16 21.89
C GLU A 101 -3.91 6.42 21.68
N ASN A 102 -4.74 6.87 20.74
CA ASN A 102 -6.10 6.34 20.54
C ASN A 102 -6.13 5.19 19.52
N PRO A 103 -6.95 4.13 19.71
CA PRO A 103 -7.10 3.09 18.70
C PRO A 103 -7.63 3.65 17.38
N LEU A 104 -6.90 3.39 16.28
CA LEU A 104 -7.27 3.87 14.94
C LEU A 104 -7.76 2.70 14.07
N ASN A 105 -8.91 2.88 13.43
CA ASN A 105 -9.54 1.88 12.60
C ASN A 105 -10.00 2.49 11.27
N PHE A 106 -9.52 1.93 10.16
CA PHE A 106 -9.83 2.40 8.82
C PHE A 106 -10.33 1.26 7.94
N ARG A 107 -11.06 1.59 6.88
CA ARG A 107 -11.48 0.61 5.86
C ARG A 107 -10.98 1.01 4.49
N TYR A 108 -10.60 0.02 3.71
CA TYR A 108 -10.10 0.20 2.34
C TYR A 108 -11.11 0.88 1.40
N ASN A 109 -12.41 0.66 1.62
CA ASN A 109 -13.48 1.25 0.82
C ASN A 109 -14.02 2.57 1.42
N GLU A 110 -13.32 3.13 2.39
CA GLU A 110 -13.68 4.40 3.00
C GLU A 110 -13.17 5.56 2.14
N ILE A 111 -14.04 6.53 1.91
CA ILE A 111 -13.68 7.77 1.22
C ILE A 111 -13.32 8.79 2.30
N ALA A 112 -12.04 9.15 2.37
CA ALA A 112 -11.60 10.32 3.12
C ALA A 112 -11.65 11.55 2.21
N LEU A 113 -12.25 12.63 2.71
CA LEU A 113 -12.18 13.92 2.03
C LEU A 113 -10.93 14.65 2.50
N PHE A 114 -10.26 15.37 1.60
CA PHE A 114 -9.01 16.09 1.90
C PHE A 114 -9.14 17.19 2.94
N TRP A 115 -10.35 17.62 3.30
CA TRP A 115 -10.60 18.65 4.30
C TRP A 115 -11.25 18.09 5.57
N MET A 116 -11.12 16.78 5.82
CA MET A 116 -11.62 16.18 7.04
C MET A 116 -10.81 16.64 8.26
N GLU A 117 -11.49 17.12 9.29
CA GLU A 117 -10.87 17.52 10.57
C GLU A 117 -10.93 16.39 11.62
N ASN A 118 -10.88 15.13 11.19
CA ASN A 118 -10.89 13.96 12.07
C ASN A 118 -9.82 12.95 11.64
N GLU A 119 -9.69 11.84 12.36
CA GLU A 119 -8.65 10.83 12.14
C GLU A 119 -8.62 10.23 10.73
N LYS A 120 -9.71 10.34 9.96
CA LYS A 120 -9.77 9.86 8.57
C LYS A 120 -8.91 10.67 7.62
N ILE A 121 -8.47 11.88 8.00
CA ILE A 121 -7.46 12.64 7.26
C ILE A 121 -6.14 11.86 7.10
N LEU A 122 -5.88 10.88 7.97
CA LEU A 122 -4.69 10.02 7.90
C LEU A 122 -4.77 8.98 6.78
N LEU A 123 -5.96 8.68 6.26
CA LEU A 123 -6.20 7.60 5.32
C LEU A 123 -5.37 7.70 4.02
N PRO A 124 -5.25 8.88 3.36
CA PRO A 124 -4.44 9.00 2.15
C PRO A 124 -2.96 8.68 2.40
N TYR A 125 -2.43 9.03 3.57
CA TYR A 125 -1.05 8.75 3.96
C TYR A 125 -0.84 7.28 4.30
N ILE A 126 -1.81 6.66 4.97
CA ILE A 126 -1.79 5.21 5.22
C ILE A 126 -1.80 4.45 3.89
N ASN A 127 -2.69 4.82 2.97
CA ASN A 127 -2.77 4.21 1.65
C ASN A 127 -1.46 4.36 0.86
N GLU A 128 -0.82 5.53 0.93
CA GLU A 128 0.47 5.81 0.27
C GLU A 128 1.55 4.81 0.69
N VAL A 129 1.67 4.53 1.99
CA VAL A 129 2.76 3.70 2.54
C VAL A 129 2.42 2.23 2.65
N LEU A 130 1.16 1.84 2.55
CA LEU A 130 0.70 0.49 2.87
C LEU A 130 1.37 -0.58 2.00
N SER A 131 1.50 -0.33 0.69
CA SER A 131 2.20 -1.23 -0.22
C SER A 131 3.65 -1.45 0.20
N ARG A 132 4.35 -0.36 0.55
CA ARG A 132 5.73 -0.41 1.03
C ARG A 132 5.85 -1.18 2.33
N PHE A 133 5.01 -0.89 3.32
CA PHE A 133 5.02 -1.58 4.61
C PHE A 133 4.70 -3.08 4.47
N LEU A 134 3.78 -3.45 3.56
CA LEU A 134 3.51 -4.85 3.26
C LEU A 134 4.75 -5.54 2.70
N SER A 135 5.42 -4.94 1.70
CA SER A 135 6.67 -5.47 1.12
C SER A 135 7.82 -5.55 2.14
N GLU A 136 7.94 -4.58 3.04
CA GLU A 136 8.96 -4.57 4.09
C GLU A 136 8.66 -5.55 5.26
N GLY A 137 7.48 -6.19 5.26
CA GLY A 137 7.07 -7.08 6.35
C GLY A 137 6.69 -6.35 7.64
N LYS A 138 6.44 -5.05 7.58
CA LYS A 138 6.00 -4.19 8.71
C LYS A 138 4.51 -4.30 9.00
N VAL A 139 3.72 -4.83 8.07
CA VAL A 139 2.28 -5.04 8.26
C VAL A 139 2.00 -6.47 8.69
N ARG A 140 1.30 -6.61 9.81
CA ARG A 140 0.71 -7.90 10.22
C ARG A 140 -0.60 -8.11 9.49
N VAL A 141 -0.77 -9.30 8.92
CA VAL A 141 -1.98 -9.65 8.17
C VAL A 141 -2.77 -10.69 8.93
N PHE A 142 -4.10 -10.55 8.95
CA PHE A 142 -5.02 -11.53 9.50
C PHE A 142 -6.14 -11.77 8.51
N GLU A 143 -6.36 -13.01 8.06
CA GLU A 143 -7.51 -13.33 7.20
C GLU A 143 -8.81 -13.23 8.02
N LYS A 144 -9.86 -12.61 7.46
CA LYS A 144 -11.15 -12.41 8.16
C LYS A 144 -11.91 -13.72 8.44
N PHE A 145 -11.76 -14.71 7.57
CA PHE A 145 -12.44 -16.00 7.64
C PHE A 145 -11.47 -17.14 7.29
N PRO A 146 -10.48 -17.43 8.16
CA PRO A 146 -9.42 -18.36 7.83
C PRO A 146 -9.97 -19.79 7.73
N LYS A 147 -9.69 -20.46 6.62
CA LYS A 147 -10.01 -21.90 6.47
C LYS A 147 -9.14 -22.79 7.38
N LYS A 148 -7.96 -22.30 7.79
CA LYS A 148 -7.02 -22.98 8.70
C LYS A 148 -6.34 -21.96 9.60
N ILE A 149 -6.06 -22.34 10.85
CA ILE A 149 -5.30 -21.53 11.82
C ILE A 149 -3.81 -21.62 11.46
N VAL A 150 -3.41 -20.96 10.39
CA VAL A 150 -2.00 -20.85 9.97
C VAL A 150 -1.71 -19.37 9.82
N ALA A 151 -0.52 -18.93 10.25
CA ALA A 151 -0.07 -17.57 10.01
C ALA A 151 -0.19 -17.26 8.50
N PRO A 152 -0.89 -16.18 8.12
CA PRO A 152 -1.06 -15.86 6.72
C PRO A 152 0.31 -15.52 6.14
N TYR A 153 0.58 -16.10 4.98
CA TYR A 153 1.65 -15.63 4.12
C TYR A 153 1.05 -14.76 3.03
N ILE A 154 1.79 -13.74 2.62
CA ILE A 154 1.39 -12.82 1.56
C ILE A 154 2.14 -13.23 0.31
N GLN A 155 1.43 -13.34 -0.80
CA GLN A 155 2.00 -13.50 -2.13
C GLN A 155 2.00 -12.14 -2.81
N VAL A 156 3.13 -11.74 -3.38
CA VAL A 156 3.19 -10.57 -4.26
C VAL A 156 3.13 -11.05 -5.71
N VAL A 157 2.20 -10.48 -6.47
CA VAL A 157 2.06 -10.68 -7.92
C VAL A 157 2.21 -9.34 -8.62
N ILE A 158 2.83 -9.34 -9.79
CA ILE A 158 2.96 -8.12 -10.61
C ILE A 158 1.83 -8.09 -11.65
N GLU A 159 1.08 -7.01 -11.65
CA GLU A 159 0.11 -6.63 -12.67
C GLU A 159 0.73 -5.51 -13.53
N VAL A 160 0.57 -5.57 -14.85
CA VAL A 160 1.09 -4.53 -15.74
C VAL A 160 -0.08 -3.73 -16.32
N VAL A 161 -0.12 -2.43 -16.02
CA VAL A 161 -1.13 -1.49 -16.54
C VAL A 161 -0.40 -0.37 -17.27
N ASN A 162 -0.81 -0.09 -18.52
CA ASN A 162 -0.15 0.93 -19.36
C ASN A 162 1.39 0.77 -19.42
N ASN A 163 1.87 -0.47 -19.53
CA ASN A 163 3.29 -0.83 -19.55
C ASN A 163 4.08 -0.45 -18.28
N LYS A 164 3.40 -0.16 -17.17
CA LYS A 164 3.99 0.03 -15.84
C LYS A 164 3.62 -1.13 -14.91
N PRO A 165 4.58 -1.68 -14.14
CA PRO A 165 4.31 -2.74 -13.18
C PRO A 165 3.70 -2.18 -11.89
N TYR A 166 2.72 -2.90 -11.35
CA TYR A 166 2.03 -2.64 -10.09
C TYR A 166 1.97 -3.92 -9.27
N ARG A 167 2.14 -3.81 -7.95
CA ARG A 167 2.06 -4.94 -7.02
C ARG A 167 0.62 -5.21 -6.63
N VAL A 168 0.30 -6.50 -6.59
CA VAL A 168 -0.93 -7.05 -6.04
C VAL A 168 -0.56 -8.00 -4.92
N PHE A 169 -0.95 -7.63 -3.70
CA PHE A 169 -0.73 -8.42 -2.50
C PHE A 169 -1.92 -9.37 -2.31
N LYS A 170 -1.65 -10.67 -2.21
CA LYS A 170 -2.67 -11.72 -2.13
C LYS A 170 -2.47 -12.60 -0.90
N LEU A 171 -3.57 -13.10 -0.37
CA LEU A 171 -3.58 -14.22 0.58
C LEU A 171 -3.19 -15.52 -0.14
N LYS A 172 -2.86 -16.55 0.65
CA LYS A 172 -2.56 -17.93 0.20
C LYS A 172 -3.55 -18.48 -0.82
N ASP A 173 -4.84 -18.20 -0.64
CA ASP A 173 -5.92 -18.72 -1.47
C ASP A 173 -6.20 -17.86 -2.71
N GLY A 174 -5.36 -16.86 -2.97
CA GLY A 174 -5.40 -16.00 -4.16
C GLY A 174 -6.28 -14.76 -4.03
N LYS A 175 -6.98 -14.57 -2.89
CA LYS A 175 -7.77 -13.37 -2.62
C LYS A 175 -6.90 -12.13 -2.46
N ASP A 176 -7.32 -11.02 -3.05
CA ASP A 176 -6.61 -9.75 -2.99
C ASP A 176 -6.68 -9.13 -1.59
N ILE A 177 -5.53 -8.67 -1.10
CA ILE A 177 -5.41 -7.86 0.11
C ILE A 177 -5.39 -6.39 -0.32
N LEU A 178 -4.48 -6.04 -1.23
CA LEU A 178 -4.23 -4.69 -1.70
C LEU A 178 -3.72 -4.74 -3.15
N ARG A 179 -4.15 -3.79 -3.97
CA ARG A 179 -3.56 -3.53 -5.29
C ARG A 179 -3.05 -2.10 -5.32
N GLU A 180 -1.84 -1.90 -5.81
CA GLU A 180 -1.27 -0.56 -5.99
C GLU A 180 -2.07 0.29 -6.99
N THR A 181 -2.66 -0.35 -8.01
CA THR A 181 -3.53 0.32 -8.97
C THR A 181 -4.68 1.06 -8.31
N ASP A 182 -5.20 0.53 -7.20
CA ASP A 182 -6.37 1.12 -6.55
C ASP A 182 -6.02 2.39 -5.77
N ILE A 183 -4.73 2.60 -5.49
CA ILE A 183 -4.21 3.76 -4.75
C ILE A 183 -3.60 4.78 -5.73
N TYR A 184 -2.87 4.30 -6.74
CA TYR A 184 -2.00 5.14 -7.58
C TYR A 184 -2.60 5.51 -8.93
N LEU A 185 -3.69 4.87 -9.35
CA LEU A 185 -4.34 5.18 -10.61
C LEU A 185 -5.70 5.83 -10.38
N GLU A 186 -5.99 6.82 -11.21
CA GLU A 186 -7.35 7.32 -11.36
C GLU A 186 -8.19 6.15 -11.87
N HIS A 187 -9.21 5.77 -11.11
CA HIS A 187 -10.22 4.88 -11.63
C HIS A 187 -10.96 5.68 -12.69
N PHE A 188 -10.71 5.39 -13.96
CA PHE A 188 -11.63 5.80 -15.01
C PHE A 188 -12.97 5.16 -14.65
N MET A 189 -13.88 5.97 -14.08
CA MET A 189 -15.28 5.60 -14.03
C MET A 189 -15.72 5.50 -15.49
N ASN A 190 -15.64 4.30 -16.05
CA ASN A 190 -16.35 3.95 -17.26
C ASN A 190 -17.84 4.01 -16.90
N ILE A 191 -18.42 5.21 -17.03
CA ILE A 191 -19.86 5.44 -17.11
C ILE A 191 -20.23 5.41 -18.60
#